data_AF-A0A535X351-F1
#
_entry.id   AF-A0A535X351-F1
#
_cell.length_a   1.000
_cell.length_b   1.000
_cell.length_c   1.000
_cell.angle_alpha   90.00
_cell.angle_beta   90.00
_cell.angle_gamma   90.00
#
_symmetry.space_group_name_H-M   'P 1'
#
loop_
_entity.id
_entity.type
_entity.pdbx_description
1 polymer ?
#
loop_
_entity_poly.entity_id
_entity_poly.type
_entity_poly.pdbx_seq_one_letter_code
_entity_poly.pdbx_strand_id
1 'polypeptide(L)'
;MVGAATVFWLGYSAGRVQNIGELALRAKDADTDRFSISRAGVFVQFERLGGDGKPFVRSSAGAELLDLSDWDPESRIIVDGTLFELVRLYPQSSADYGRNRIAETLNGDGWLLEREMTLADNGTLNIEHSFVARRPIRRVDLALAHTHQYFLSLQVDEAAAVGTVNTLTRDQIVAGVTAAPTHRLTIRSAGDAPVVRFRYGRRTAYGPSAFVADMSVDDPPIDGRVVLGTETVSIEGLPSSGG
;
A
#
# COMPACT_ATOMS: atom_id res chain seq x y z
N MET A 1 -33.33 -20.01 4.10
CA MET A 1 -32.47 -18.94 4.64
C MET A 1 -31.23 -19.60 5.20
N VAL A 2 -30.15 -19.62 4.42
CA VAL A 2 -28.86 -20.14 4.89
C VAL A 2 -28.11 -18.93 5.44
N GLY A 3 -27.84 -18.95 6.74
CA GLY A 3 -27.08 -17.89 7.40
C GLY A 3 -25.68 -17.81 6.80
N ALA A 4 -25.35 -16.65 6.24
CA ALA A 4 -23.98 -16.33 5.91
C ALA A 4 -23.19 -16.36 7.23
N ALA A 5 -22.34 -17.37 7.37
CA ALA A 5 -21.33 -17.37 8.42
C ALA A 5 -20.39 -16.21 8.12
N THR A 6 -20.63 -15.07 8.75
CA THR A 6 -19.60 -14.07 8.97
C THR A 6 -18.55 -14.75 9.83
N VAL A 7 -17.52 -15.31 9.18
CA VAL A 7 -16.28 -15.68 9.86
C VAL A 7 -15.66 -14.35 10.30
N PHE A 8 -16.15 -13.83 11.42
CA PHE A 8 -15.49 -12.77 12.15
C PHE A 8 -14.11 -13.30 12.52
N TRP A 9 -13.10 -12.71 11.89
CA TRP A 9 -11.69 -12.88 12.20
C TRP A 9 -11.38 -12.26 13.57
N LEU A 10 -11.93 -12.85 14.62
CA LEU A 10 -11.68 -12.53 16.03
C LEU A 10 -10.36 -13.14 16.55
N GLY A 11 -9.57 -13.79 15.69
CA GLY A 11 -8.36 -14.52 16.08
C GLY A 11 -7.06 -13.69 16.15
N TYR A 12 -7.01 -12.47 15.61
CA TYR A 12 -5.72 -11.85 15.25
C TYR A 12 -5.20 -10.77 16.19
N SER A 13 -5.92 -10.42 17.26
CA SER A 13 -5.45 -9.44 18.26
C SER A 13 -4.79 -10.06 19.49
N ALA A 14 -4.60 -11.39 19.52
CA ALA A 14 -4.02 -12.11 20.67
C ALA A 14 -2.53 -12.48 20.51
N GLY A 15 -1.78 -11.74 19.69
CA GLY A 15 -0.32 -11.72 19.79
C GLY A 15 0.08 -11.08 21.12
N ARG A 16 0.79 -11.80 21.99
CA ARG A 16 1.37 -11.23 23.22
C ARG A 16 2.20 -10.01 22.82
N VAL A 17 1.84 -8.82 23.33
CA VAL A 17 2.67 -7.63 23.16
C VAL A 17 4.06 -7.93 23.72
N GLN A 18 5.09 -7.82 22.88
CA GLN A 18 6.42 -8.32 23.21
C GLN A 18 7.33 -7.26 23.84
N ASN A 19 7.00 -5.96 23.71
CA ASN A 19 7.80 -4.87 24.30
C ASN A 19 7.01 -3.56 24.51
N ILE A 20 7.61 -2.61 25.24
CA ILE A 20 7.02 -1.29 25.59
C ILE A 20 6.78 -0.42 24.34
N GLY A 21 7.58 -0.57 23.29
CA GLY A 21 7.42 0.19 22.04
C GLY A 21 6.12 -0.15 21.33
N GLU A 22 5.76 -1.43 21.25
CA GLU A 22 4.49 -1.91 20.70
C GLU A 22 3.28 -1.39 21.51
N LEU A 23 3.39 -1.37 22.84
CA LEU A 23 2.36 -0.80 23.72
C LEU A 23 2.16 0.70 23.46
N ALA A 24 3.25 1.45 23.29
CA ALA A 24 3.18 2.88 23.03
C ALA A 24 2.55 3.20 21.67
N LEU A 25 2.90 2.46 20.61
CA LEU A 25 2.27 2.59 19.30
C LEU A 25 0.80 2.20 19.35
N ARG A 26 0.46 1.07 19.97
CA ARG A 26 -0.93 0.63 20.11
C ARG A 26 -1.77 1.62 20.91
N ALA A 27 -1.21 2.24 21.96
CA ALA A 27 -1.91 3.27 22.73
C ALA A 27 -2.13 4.55 21.91
N LYS A 28 -1.10 5.01 21.19
CA LYS A 28 -1.21 6.15 20.26
C LYS A 28 -2.26 5.92 19.16
N ASP A 29 -2.31 4.70 18.65
CA ASP A 29 -3.19 4.29 17.56
C ASP A 29 -4.58 3.81 18.06
N ALA A 30 -4.78 3.65 19.37
CA ALA A 30 -6.09 3.29 19.95
C ALA A 30 -7.05 4.49 19.96
N ASP A 31 -6.50 5.70 20.14
CA ASP A 31 -7.25 6.96 20.22
C ASP A 31 -7.23 7.75 18.90
N THR A 32 -6.59 7.20 17.87
CA THR A 32 -6.58 7.75 16.52
C THR A 32 -7.19 6.71 15.59
N ASP A 33 -7.96 7.13 14.58
CA ASP A 33 -8.45 6.21 13.54
C ASP A 33 -7.30 5.81 12.60
N ARG A 34 -6.14 5.41 13.15
CA ARG A 34 -4.88 5.24 12.44
C ARG A 34 -4.17 3.97 12.90
N PHE A 35 -3.40 3.39 11.99
CA PHE A 35 -2.47 2.30 12.26
C PHE A 35 -1.12 2.69 11.71
N SER A 36 -0.05 2.45 12.46
CA SER A 36 1.30 2.78 12.00
C SER A 36 2.35 1.74 12.36
N ILE A 37 3.25 1.48 11.42
CA ILE A 37 4.45 0.67 11.64
C ILE A 37 5.68 1.50 11.30
N SER A 38 6.76 1.31 12.06
CA SER A 38 7.99 2.08 11.89
C SER A 38 9.20 1.19 12.09
N ARG A 39 10.13 1.22 11.12
CA ARG A 39 11.37 0.45 11.19
C ARG A 39 12.43 1.07 10.30
N ALA A 40 13.68 1.06 10.78
CA ALA A 40 14.85 1.57 10.04
C ALA A 40 14.67 2.96 9.42
N GLY A 41 13.99 3.87 10.14
CA GLY A 41 13.74 5.22 9.68
C GLY A 41 12.64 5.35 8.60
N VAL A 42 11.90 4.28 8.31
CA VAL A 42 10.71 4.29 7.47
C VAL A 42 9.48 4.17 8.34
N PHE A 43 8.47 4.96 8.02
CA PHE A 43 7.18 4.98 8.70
C PHE A 43 6.08 4.72 7.68
N VAL A 44 5.22 3.74 7.94
CA VAL A 44 4.03 3.45 7.12
C VAL A 44 2.81 3.65 7.99
N GLN A 45 1.81 4.39 7.49
CA GLN A 45 0.58 4.69 8.23
C GLN A 45 -0.65 4.44 7.36
N PHE A 46 -1.71 3.93 7.99
CA PHE A 46 -3.05 3.74 7.46
C PHE A 46 -4.08 4.47 8.32
N GLU A 47 -5.22 4.83 7.74
CA GLU A 47 -6.41 5.20 8.50
C GLU A 47 -7.39 4.02 8.58
N ARG A 48 -8.03 3.82 9.74
CA ARG A 48 -8.81 2.63 10.09
C ARG A 48 -10.12 2.50 9.31
N LEU A 49 -10.74 3.62 8.94
CA LEU A 49 -12.14 3.63 8.46
C LEU A 49 -12.29 3.91 6.96
N GLY A 50 -11.20 4.12 6.23
CA GLY A 50 -11.29 4.80 4.94
C GLY A 50 -11.76 6.24 5.16
N GLY A 51 -10.96 7.20 4.74
CA GLY A 51 -11.17 8.63 5.02
C GLY A 51 -10.06 9.43 4.34
N ASP A 52 -10.02 10.74 4.60
CA ASP A 52 -9.10 11.64 3.89
C ASP A 52 -7.60 11.34 4.12
N GLY A 53 -7.24 10.57 5.14
CA GLY A 53 -5.86 10.11 5.32
C GLY A 53 -5.61 8.80 4.59
N LYS A 54 -4.94 8.97 3.46
CA LYS A 54 -4.50 7.90 2.60
C LYS A 54 -3.35 7.12 3.24
N PRO A 55 -3.16 5.84 2.88
CA PRO A 55 -1.97 5.14 3.28
C PRO A 55 -0.73 5.77 2.65
N PHE A 56 0.22 6.17 3.48
CA PHE A 56 1.45 6.79 3.02
C PHE A 56 2.69 6.15 3.65
N VAL A 57 3.79 6.25 2.92
CA VAL A 57 5.14 5.94 3.36
C VAL A 57 5.86 7.26 3.60
N ARG A 58 6.44 7.42 4.79
CA ARG A 58 7.22 8.59 5.20
C ARG A 58 8.61 8.18 5.67
N SER A 59 9.54 9.12 5.57
CA SER A 59 10.81 9.05 6.31
C SER A 59 10.60 9.39 7.78
N SER A 60 11.54 9.01 8.63
CA SER A 60 11.58 9.38 10.05
C SER A 60 11.63 10.89 10.29
N ALA A 61 12.13 11.65 9.32
CA ALA A 61 12.12 13.12 9.33
C ALA A 61 10.75 13.72 8.94
N GLY A 62 9.76 12.88 8.61
CA GLY A 62 8.39 13.29 8.28
C GLY A 62 8.14 13.60 6.80
N ALA A 63 9.14 13.48 5.93
CA ALA A 63 8.95 13.65 4.49
C ALA A 63 8.07 12.54 3.93
N GLU A 64 7.04 12.89 3.17
CA GLU A 64 6.24 11.95 2.38
C GLU A 64 7.10 11.39 1.25
N LEU A 65 7.03 10.07 1.07
CA LEU A 65 7.83 9.35 0.09
C LEU A 65 6.95 8.70 -0.97
N LEU A 66 5.79 8.19 -0.56
CA LEU A 66 4.84 7.50 -1.42
C LEU A 66 3.44 7.53 -0.81
N ASP A 67 2.42 7.76 -1.62
CA ASP A 67 1.00 7.60 -1.30
C ASP A 67 0.51 6.35 -2.05
N LEU A 68 0.09 5.32 -1.32
CA LEU A 68 -0.41 4.04 -1.86
C LEU A 68 -1.87 4.18 -2.29
N SER A 69 -2.14 5.21 -3.10
CA SER A 69 -3.45 5.84 -3.23
C SER A 69 -4.48 4.96 -3.91
N ASP A 70 -5.34 4.32 -3.13
CA ASP A 70 -6.58 3.69 -3.63
C ASP A 70 -7.58 4.73 -4.19
N TRP A 71 -7.28 6.01 -4.00
CA TRP A 71 -8.09 7.17 -4.34
C TRP A 71 -7.76 7.80 -5.68
N ASP A 72 -6.67 7.37 -6.31
CA ASP A 72 -6.43 7.76 -7.69
C ASP A 72 -7.47 7.06 -8.59
N PRO A 73 -8.05 7.74 -9.59
CA PRO A 73 -8.96 7.11 -10.54
C PRO A 73 -8.36 5.91 -11.31
N GLU A 74 -7.04 5.78 -11.34
CA GLU A 74 -6.36 4.61 -11.91
C GLU A 74 -6.30 3.41 -10.95
N SER A 75 -6.59 3.59 -9.65
CA SER A 75 -6.71 2.53 -8.66
C SER A 75 -8.09 1.87 -8.74
N ARG A 76 -8.13 0.67 -9.31
CA ARG A 76 -9.36 -0.06 -9.64
C ARG A 76 -9.16 -1.56 -9.61
N ILE A 77 -10.25 -2.28 -9.37
CA ILE A 77 -10.33 -3.72 -9.61
C ILE A 77 -11.45 -4.00 -10.60
N ILE A 78 -11.19 -4.87 -11.57
CA ILE A 78 -12.16 -5.35 -12.55
C ILE A 78 -12.36 -6.84 -12.28
N VAL A 79 -13.58 -7.25 -11.98
CA VAL A 79 -13.95 -8.66 -11.74
C VAL A 79 -14.99 -9.07 -12.76
N ASP A 80 -14.67 -10.04 -13.61
CA ASP A 80 -15.51 -10.47 -14.73
C ASP A 80 -16.01 -9.30 -15.62
N GLY A 81 -15.15 -8.31 -15.85
CA GLY A 81 -15.48 -7.11 -16.62
C GLY A 81 -16.26 -6.04 -15.87
N THR A 82 -16.62 -6.28 -14.60
CA THR A 82 -17.27 -5.27 -13.74
C THR A 82 -16.21 -4.44 -13.03
N LEU A 83 -16.23 -3.12 -13.23
CA LEU A 83 -15.32 -2.17 -12.62
C LEU A 83 -15.76 -1.80 -11.20
N PHE A 84 -14.82 -1.83 -10.26
CA PHE A 84 -14.96 -1.31 -8.90
C PHE A 84 -13.83 -0.30 -8.64
N GLU A 85 -14.20 0.92 -8.28
CA GLU A 85 -13.25 1.96 -7.85
C GLU A 85 -12.88 1.71 -6.39
N LEU A 86 -11.59 1.55 -6.07
CA LEU A 86 -11.15 1.18 -4.72
C LEU A 86 -11.50 2.27 -3.69
N VAL A 87 -11.49 3.55 -4.10
CA VAL A 87 -11.94 4.70 -3.31
C VAL A 87 -13.35 4.58 -2.75
N ARG A 88 -14.23 3.82 -3.40
CA ARG A 88 -15.63 3.65 -2.98
C ARG A 88 -15.86 2.44 -2.11
N LEU A 89 -14.81 1.67 -1.84
CA LEU A 89 -14.88 0.49 -0.98
C LEU A 89 -14.56 0.91 0.46
N TYR A 90 -15.13 0.19 1.43
CA TYR A 90 -14.92 0.43 2.85
C TYR A 90 -13.87 -0.55 3.38
N PRO A 91 -12.60 -0.16 3.48
CA PRO A 91 -11.56 -1.05 3.96
C PRO A 91 -11.77 -1.43 5.41
N GLN A 92 -11.42 -2.67 5.70
CA GLN A 92 -11.23 -3.15 7.06
C GLN A 92 -9.74 -3.37 7.26
N SER A 93 -9.13 -2.53 8.10
CA SER A 93 -7.69 -2.55 8.36
C SER A 93 -7.38 -3.10 9.75
N SER A 94 -6.28 -3.85 9.84
CA SER A 94 -5.73 -4.36 11.09
C SER A 94 -4.21 -4.23 11.09
N ALA A 95 -3.60 -4.13 12.27
CA ALA A 95 -2.16 -4.03 12.43
C ALA A 95 -1.64 -5.08 13.42
N ASP A 96 -0.52 -5.70 13.07
CA ASP A 96 0.30 -6.57 13.92
C ASP A 96 1.66 -5.87 14.11
N TYR A 97 1.76 -5.09 15.19
CA TYR A 97 2.95 -4.29 15.50
C TYR A 97 4.19 -5.15 15.78
N GLY A 98 4.01 -6.34 16.37
CA GLY A 98 5.13 -7.26 16.66
C GLY A 98 5.77 -7.81 15.39
N ARG A 99 5.00 -7.89 14.30
CA ARG A 99 5.49 -8.30 12.97
C ARG A 99 5.73 -7.14 12.01
N ASN A 100 5.55 -5.89 12.44
CA ASN A 100 5.59 -4.70 11.59
C ASN A 100 4.74 -4.87 10.33
N ARG A 101 3.49 -5.26 10.56
CA ARG A 101 2.56 -5.65 9.50
C ARG A 101 1.25 -4.89 9.61
N ILE A 102 0.73 -4.43 8.47
CA ILE A 102 -0.63 -3.88 8.33
C ILE A 102 -1.33 -4.71 7.25
N ALA A 103 -2.57 -5.11 7.50
CA ALA A 103 -3.39 -5.81 6.52
C ALA A 103 -4.72 -5.07 6.33
N GLU A 104 -5.12 -4.93 5.07
CA GLU A 104 -6.36 -4.31 4.65
C GLU A 104 -7.17 -5.29 3.80
N THR A 105 -8.48 -5.27 4.02
CA THR A 105 -9.42 -6.10 3.27
C THR A 105 -10.50 -5.25 2.62
N LEU A 106 -10.72 -5.44 1.31
CA LEU A 106 -11.81 -4.85 0.53
C LEU A 106 -12.75 -5.97 0.08
N ASN A 107 -14.06 -5.78 0.31
CA ASN A 107 -15.07 -6.79 -0.01
C ASN A 107 -15.92 -6.33 -1.20
N GLY A 108 -16.20 -7.25 -2.13
CA GLY A 108 -17.21 -7.08 -3.15
C GLY A 108 -18.23 -8.23 -3.14
N ASP A 109 -19.15 -8.21 -4.11
CA ASP A 109 -20.17 -9.26 -4.21
C ASP A 109 -19.58 -10.59 -4.71
N GLY A 110 -19.31 -11.48 -3.75
CA GLY A 110 -18.75 -12.80 -3.99
C GLY A 110 -17.23 -12.81 -4.15
N TRP A 111 -16.53 -11.78 -3.67
CA TRP A 111 -15.06 -11.75 -3.65
C TRP A 111 -14.50 -10.86 -2.55
N LEU A 112 -13.21 -11.03 -2.28
CA LEU A 112 -12.45 -10.29 -1.29
C LEU A 112 -11.03 -10.03 -1.82
N LEU A 113 -10.56 -8.78 -1.73
CA LEU A 113 -9.20 -8.37 -2.01
C LEU A 113 -8.49 -8.07 -0.69
N GLU A 114 -7.30 -8.63 -0.52
CA GLU A 114 -6.41 -8.43 0.61
C GLU A 114 -5.16 -7.68 0.15
N ARG A 115 -4.76 -6.68 0.93
CA ARG A 115 -3.47 -6.00 0.79
C ARG A 115 -2.72 -6.11 2.12
N GLU A 116 -1.58 -6.78 2.10
CA GLU A 116 -0.73 -6.96 3.27
C GLU A 116 0.59 -6.24 3.09
N MET A 117 0.95 -5.41 4.06
CA MET A 117 2.20 -4.66 4.09
C MET A 117 3.05 -5.11 5.25
N THR A 118 4.32 -5.39 4.97
CA THR A 118 5.30 -5.77 5.97
C THR A 118 6.57 -4.94 5.79
N LEU A 119 7.04 -4.32 6.87
CA LEU A 119 8.27 -3.53 6.87
C LEU A 119 9.44 -4.34 7.44
N ALA A 120 10.43 -4.62 6.61
CA ALA A 120 11.62 -5.38 6.97
C ALA A 120 12.64 -4.52 7.74
N ASP A 121 13.60 -5.20 8.38
CA ASP A 121 14.64 -4.59 9.24
C ASP A 121 15.54 -3.59 8.51
N ASN A 122 15.66 -3.70 7.19
CA ASN A 122 16.44 -2.81 6.35
C ASN A 122 15.62 -1.63 5.78
N GLY A 123 14.39 -1.42 6.25
CA GLY A 123 13.50 -0.36 5.76
C GLY A 123 12.83 -0.67 4.41
N THR A 124 12.95 -1.90 3.92
CA THR A 124 12.23 -2.35 2.73
C THR A 124 10.78 -2.67 3.09
N LEU A 125 9.84 -2.08 2.36
CA LEU A 125 8.41 -2.36 2.49
C LEU A 125 8.00 -3.38 1.44
N ASN A 126 7.42 -4.50 1.86
CA ASN A 126 6.80 -5.48 0.97
C ASN A 126 5.29 -5.32 1.02
N ILE A 127 4.64 -5.34 -0.14
CA ILE A 127 3.19 -5.20 -0.31
C ILE A 127 2.70 -6.42 -1.09
N GLU A 128 1.97 -7.32 -0.44
CA GLU A 128 1.36 -8.48 -1.09
C GLU A 128 -0.12 -8.20 -1.35
N HIS A 129 -0.55 -8.40 -2.59
CA HIS A 129 -1.93 -8.30 -3.01
C HIS A 129 -2.48 -9.69 -3.25
N SER A 130 -3.60 -10.02 -2.61
CA SER A 130 -4.22 -11.33 -2.69
C SER A 130 -5.71 -11.24 -2.92
N PHE A 131 -6.28 -12.27 -3.53
CA PHE A 131 -7.67 -12.33 -3.90
C PHE A 131 -8.29 -13.63 -3.43
N VAL A 132 -9.54 -13.57 -2.99
CA VAL A 132 -10.37 -14.73 -2.63
C VAL A 132 -11.69 -14.62 -3.37
N ALA A 133 -11.98 -15.60 -4.23
CA ALA A 133 -13.28 -15.74 -4.87
C ALA A 133 -14.22 -16.53 -3.95
N ARG A 134 -15.48 -16.11 -3.80
CA ARG A 134 -16.55 -16.85 -3.08
C ARG A 134 -17.60 -17.45 -4.02
N ARG A 135 -17.39 -17.26 -5.31
CA ARG A 135 -18.19 -17.78 -6.43
C ARG A 135 -17.27 -17.94 -7.65
N PRO A 136 -17.68 -18.66 -8.70
CA PRO A 136 -16.92 -18.68 -9.94
C PRO A 136 -16.68 -17.26 -10.47
N ILE A 137 -15.41 -16.95 -10.73
CA ILE A 137 -14.91 -15.72 -11.34
C ILE A 137 -13.94 -16.18 -12.42
N ARG A 138 -14.06 -15.63 -13.63
CA ARG A 138 -13.21 -15.96 -14.77
C ARG A 138 -11.95 -15.13 -14.80
N ARG A 139 -12.05 -13.85 -14.43
CA ARG A 139 -10.91 -12.94 -14.50
C ARG A 139 -10.97 -11.83 -13.46
N VAL A 140 -9.81 -11.55 -12.89
CA VAL A 140 -9.57 -10.39 -12.03
C VAL A 140 -8.41 -9.60 -12.61
N ASP A 141 -8.62 -8.31 -12.82
CA ASP A 141 -7.56 -7.35 -13.14
C ASP A 141 -7.53 -6.30 -12.03
N LEU A 142 -6.39 -6.13 -11.38
CA LEU A 142 -6.14 -5.11 -10.36
C LEU A 142 -5.15 -4.09 -10.90
N ALA A 143 -5.49 -2.82 -10.81
CA ALA A 143 -4.60 -1.71 -11.10
C ALA A 143 -4.50 -0.86 -9.83
N LEU A 144 -3.28 -0.61 -9.36
CA LEU A 144 -3.01 0.19 -8.16
C LEU A 144 -2.08 1.34 -8.49
N ALA A 145 -2.59 2.56 -8.36
CA ALA A 145 -1.79 3.75 -8.51
C ALA A 145 -1.01 4.04 -7.23
N HIS A 146 0.28 4.27 -7.42
CA HIS A 146 1.18 4.79 -6.41
C HIS A 146 1.50 6.22 -6.79
N THR A 147 1.13 7.14 -5.92
CA THR A 147 1.21 8.56 -6.20
C THR A 147 2.24 9.23 -5.30
N HIS A 148 2.78 10.32 -5.78
CA HIS A 148 3.48 11.28 -4.94
C HIS A 148 3.14 12.65 -5.51
N GLN A 149 2.93 13.65 -4.64
CA GLN A 149 2.51 14.97 -5.12
C GLN A 149 3.54 15.55 -6.12
N TYR A 150 4.83 15.23 -5.93
CA TYR A 150 5.93 15.71 -6.77
C TYR A 150 7.09 14.72 -6.85
N PHE A 151 7.05 13.76 -7.77
CA PHE A 151 8.28 13.07 -8.15
C PHE A 151 9.19 14.07 -8.87
N LEU A 152 10.39 14.29 -8.35
CA LEU A 152 11.41 15.10 -9.04
C LEU A 152 11.87 14.43 -10.33
N SER A 153 11.91 13.10 -10.31
CA SER A 153 12.02 12.26 -11.51
C SER A 153 11.21 10.99 -11.30
N LEU A 154 10.63 10.46 -12.36
CA LEU A 154 9.96 9.17 -12.36
C LEU A 154 10.29 8.42 -13.66
N GLN A 155 10.96 7.29 -13.52
CA GLN A 155 11.23 6.34 -14.58
C GLN A 155 10.39 5.10 -14.33
N VAL A 156 9.62 4.68 -15.34
CA VAL A 156 8.79 3.48 -15.24
C VAL A 156 9.06 2.61 -16.46
N ASP A 157 9.37 1.35 -16.21
CA ASP A 157 9.36 0.27 -17.18
C ASP A 157 8.46 -0.87 -16.67
N GLU A 158 8.31 -1.96 -17.43
CA GLU A 158 7.41 -3.04 -17.03
C GLU A 158 7.84 -3.75 -15.73
N ALA A 159 9.12 -3.71 -15.36
CA ALA A 159 9.67 -4.44 -14.21
C ALA A 159 9.80 -3.57 -12.96
N ALA A 160 9.91 -2.24 -13.12
CA ALA A 160 10.15 -1.33 -12.02
C ALA A 160 9.62 0.09 -12.24
N ALA A 161 9.29 0.74 -11.13
CA ALA A 161 9.18 2.19 -11.03
C ALA A 161 10.29 2.75 -10.14
N VAL A 162 11.02 3.74 -10.63
CA VAL A 162 12.09 4.44 -9.91
C VAL A 162 11.74 5.92 -9.83
N GLY A 163 11.50 6.38 -8.61
CA GLY A 163 11.16 7.77 -8.32
C GLY A 163 12.23 8.43 -7.46
N THR A 164 12.43 9.73 -7.64
CA THR A 164 13.13 10.56 -6.65
C THR A 164 12.18 11.60 -6.07
N VAL A 165 12.30 11.84 -4.77
CA VAL A 165 11.47 12.79 -4.03
C VAL A 165 12.35 13.73 -3.20
N ASN A 166 11.77 14.84 -2.75
CA ASN A 166 12.40 15.77 -1.82
C ASN A 166 11.56 15.86 -0.53
N THR A 167 11.98 16.71 0.40
CA THR A 167 11.24 17.00 1.63
C THR A 167 10.40 18.29 1.55
N LEU A 168 10.27 18.87 0.35
CA LEU A 168 9.53 20.11 0.20
C LEU A 168 8.02 19.84 0.33
N THR A 169 7.32 20.78 0.95
CA THR A 169 5.86 20.78 0.96
C THR A 169 5.33 21.17 -0.41
N ARG A 170 4.05 20.87 -0.65
CA ARG A 170 3.32 21.34 -1.83
C ARG A 170 3.44 22.83 -2.05
N ASP A 171 3.23 23.63 -1.00
CA ASP A 171 3.24 25.08 -1.09
C ASP A 171 4.62 25.61 -1.49
N GLN A 172 5.69 24.98 -1.01
CA GLN A 172 7.06 25.33 -1.39
C GLN A 172 7.32 25.05 -2.87
N ILE A 173 6.87 23.90 -3.38
CA ILE A 173 7.06 23.54 -4.79
C ILE A 173 6.22 24.46 -5.70
N VAL A 174 4.98 24.76 -5.33
CA VAL A 174 4.11 25.71 -6.05
C VAL A 174 4.71 27.12 -6.03
N ALA A 175 5.38 27.51 -4.95
CA ALA A 175 6.12 28.76 -4.85
C ALA A 175 7.45 28.76 -5.64
N GLY A 176 7.78 27.68 -6.35
CA GLY A 176 8.97 27.57 -7.19
C GLY A 176 10.26 27.23 -6.43
N VAL A 177 10.16 26.78 -5.18
CA VAL A 177 11.34 26.31 -4.42
C VAL A 177 11.85 25.02 -5.06
N THR A 178 13.13 25.02 -5.44
CA THR A 178 13.83 23.84 -5.92
C THR A 178 14.66 23.22 -4.80
N ALA A 179 14.63 21.90 -4.66
CA ALA A 179 15.49 21.16 -3.74
C ALA A 179 16.17 20.00 -4.47
N ALA A 180 17.36 19.62 -4.00
CA ALA A 180 17.98 18.37 -4.41
C ALA A 180 17.11 17.18 -3.97
N PRO A 181 17.13 16.06 -4.72
CA PRO A 181 16.55 14.81 -4.27
C PRO A 181 17.08 14.41 -2.90
N THR A 182 16.19 14.05 -1.98
CA THR A 182 16.58 13.56 -0.65
C THR A 182 16.43 12.05 -0.54
N HIS A 183 15.50 11.47 -1.29
CA HIS A 183 15.28 10.03 -1.29
C HIS A 183 15.08 9.51 -2.71
N ARG A 184 15.50 8.27 -2.92
CA ARG A 184 15.22 7.50 -4.13
C ARG A 184 14.39 6.29 -3.74
N LEU A 185 13.22 6.17 -4.36
CA LEU A 185 12.34 5.02 -4.24
C LEU A 185 12.54 4.11 -5.44
N THR A 186 12.67 2.82 -5.19
CA THR A 186 12.63 1.78 -6.22
C THR A 186 11.56 0.79 -5.86
N ILE A 187 10.64 0.55 -6.79
CA ILE A 187 9.49 -0.34 -6.62
C ILE A 187 9.55 -1.38 -7.71
N ARG A 188 9.47 -2.65 -7.32
CA ARG A 188 9.65 -3.80 -8.22
C ARG A 188 8.67 -4.90 -7.87
N SER A 189 8.37 -5.74 -8.85
CA SER A 189 7.75 -7.04 -8.59
C SER A 189 8.70 -7.89 -7.73
N ALA A 190 8.14 -8.66 -6.80
CA ALA A 190 8.88 -9.50 -5.87
C ALA A 190 8.34 -10.93 -5.81
N GLY A 191 9.22 -11.87 -5.47
CA GLY A 191 8.89 -13.29 -5.26
C GLY A 191 8.57 -14.05 -6.56
N ASP A 192 8.02 -15.26 -6.38
CA ASP A 192 7.58 -16.16 -7.45
C ASP A 192 6.11 -15.91 -7.88
N ALA A 193 5.50 -14.82 -7.36
CA ALA A 193 4.12 -14.42 -7.65
C ALA A 193 3.95 -13.98 -9.13
N PRO A 194 2.70 -13.85 -9.63
CA PRO A 194 2.46 -13.31 -10.96
C PRO A 194 3.14 -11.93 -11.12
N VAL A 195 3.67 -11.68 -12.32
CA VAL A 195 4.46 -10.48 -12.61
C VAL A 195 3.60 -9.22 -12.43
N VAL A 196 3.99 -8.36 -11.50
CA VAL A 196 3.48 -6.99 -11.43
C VAL A 196 4.07 -6.19 -12.58
N ARG A 197 3.23 -5.58 -13.40
CA ARG A 197 3.68 -4.70 -14.50
C ARG A 197 3.49 -3.25 -14.14
N PHE A 198 4.53 -2.44 -14.32
CA PHE A 198 4.44 -1.01 -14.06
C PHE A 198 4.26 -0.20 -15.34
N ARG A 199 3.49 0.87 -15.23
CA ARG A 199 3.34 1.88 -16.29
C ARG A 199 3.21 3.27 -15.68
N TYR A 200 3.46 4.29 -16.49
CA TYR A 200 3.10 5.65 -16.11
C TYR A 200 1.60 5.75 -15.84
N GLY A 201 1.26 6.38 -14.72
CA GLY A 201 -0.10 6.82 -14.44
C GLY A 201 -0.25 8.30 -14.76
N ARG A 202 -1.06 8.97 -13.94
CA ARG A 202 -1.36 10.39 -14.05
C ARG A 202 -0.11 11.28 -14.09
N ARG A 203 -0.18 12.28 -14.97
CA ARG A 203 0.73 13.43 -15.04
C ARG A 203 0.00 14.71 -14.62
N THR A 204 0.69 15.62 -13.97
CA THR A 204 0.21 16.97 -13.66
C THR A 204 1.01 18.01 -14.44
N ALA A 205 0.62 19.28 -14.33
CA ALA A 205 1.40 20.40 -14.87
C ALA A 205 2.83 20.48 -14.31
N TYR A 206 3.11 19.80 -13.18
CA TYR A 206 4.40 19.77 -12.50
C TYR A 206 5.21 18.50 -12.79
N GLY A 207 4.71 17.60 -13.66
CA GLY A 207 5.39 16.35 -14.02
C GLY A 207 4.60 15.08 -13.69
N PRO A 208 5.20 13.90 -13.84
CA PRO A 208 4.56 12.64 -13.47
C PRO A 208 4.27 12.61 -11.96
N SER A 209 3.02 12.32 -11.61
CA SER A 209 2.56 12.26 -10.21
C SER A 209 2.22 10.85 -9.76
N ALA A 210 2.20 9.89 -10.69
CA ALA A 210 1.83 8.52 -10.40
C ALA A 210 2.48 7.52 -11.36
N PHE A 211 2.66 6.31 -10.87
CA PHE A 211 2.79 5.11 -11.69
C PHE A 211 1.74 4.10 -11.21
N VAL A 212 1.44 3.12 -12.06
CA VAL A 212 0.44 2.10 -11.75
C VAL A 212 1.06 0.73 -11.83
N ALA A 213 0.76 -0.10 -10.84
CA ALA A 213 1.04 -1.52 -10.80
C ALA A 213 -0.20 -2.27 -11.28
N ASP A 214 -0.08 -2.95 -12.42
CA ASP A 214 -1.12 -3.81 -12.98
C ASP A 214 -0.83 -5.28 -12.64
N MET A 215 -1.86 -5.99 -12.18
CA MET A 215 -1.84 -7.40 -11.75
C MET A 215 -3.09 -8.10 -12.29
N SER A 216 -2.99 -9.39 -12.59
CA SER A 216 -4.15 -10.14 -13.07
C SER A 216 -4.09 -11.62 -12.69
N VAL A 217 -5.25 -12.24 -12.50
CA VAL A 217 -5.39 -13.68 -12.36
C VAL A 217 -6.62 -14.15 -13.13
N ASP A 218 -6.47 -15.28 -13.82
CA ASP A 218 -7.56 -15.99 -14.49
C ASP A 218 -8.01 -17.17 -13.62
N ASP A 219 -9.32 -17.44 -13.61
CA ASP A 219 -9.96 -18.55 -12.91
C ASP A 219 -9.49 -18.75 -11.45
N PRO A 220 -9.54 -17.71 -10.57
CA PRO A 220 -9.14 -17.87 -9.18
C PRO A 220 -9.97 -18.96 -8.47
N PRO A 221 -9.35 -19.77 -7.61
CA PRO A 221 -10.05 -20.86 -6.92
C PRO A 221 -11.15 -20.31 -5.99
N ILE A 222 -12.28 -21.00 -5.95
CA ILE A 222 -13.37 -20.68 -5.01
C ILE A 222 -12.91 -21.02 -3.59
N ASP A 223 -13.13 -20.08 -2.67
CA ASP A 223 -12.72 -20.10 -1.26
C ASP A 223 -11.21 -20.29 -1.03
N GLY A 224 -10.41 -20.19 -2.10
CA GLY A 224 -8.96 -20.24 -2.07
C GLY A 224 -8.37 -18.84 -2.16
N ARG A 225 -7.32 -18.60 -1.37
CA ARG A 225 -6.50 -17.39 -1.48
C ARG A 225 -5.49 -17.55 -2.60
N VAL A 226 -5.45 -16.58 -3.52
CA VAL A 226 -4.42 -16.49 -4.56
C VAL A 226 -3.69 -15.16 -4.47
N VAL A 227 -2.37 -15.18 -4.61
CA VAL A 227 -1.55 -13.96 -4.66
C VAL A 227 -1.65 -13.39 -6.08
N LEU A 228 -2.09 -12.13 -6.20
CA LEU A 228 -2.15 -11.38 -7.46
C LEU A 228 -0.78 -10.84 -7.85
N GLY A 229 0.01 -10.42 -6.86
CA GLY A 229 1.34 -9.87 -7.05
C GLY A 229 1.93 -9.40 -5.73
N THR A 230 3.25 -9.29 -5.70
CA THR A 230 3.98 -8.72 -4.57
C THR A 230 4.87 -7.59 -5.07
N GLU A 231 4.82 -6.46 -4.38
CA GLU A 231 5.66 -5.30 -4.63
C GLU A 231 6.69 -5.13 -3.52
N THR A 232 7.93 -4.82 -3.89
CA THR A 232 8.97 -4.43 -2.93
C THR A 232 9.34 -2.97 -3.16
N VAL A 233 9.19 -2.14 -2.13
CA VAL A 233 9.59 -0.74 -2.09
C VAL A 233 10.88 -0.61 -1.30
N SER A 234 11.96 -0.25 -1.99
CA SER A 234 13.25 0.09 -1.40
C SER A 234 13.46 1.59 -1.40
N ILE A 235 13.94 2.13 -0.28
CA ILE A 235 14.15 3.56 -0.08
C ILE A 235 15.63 3.80 0.22
N GLU A 236 16.28 4.59 -0.63
CA GLU A 236 17.64 5.08 -0.41
C GLU A 236 17.61 6.51 0.13
N GLY A 237 18.65 6.90 0.86
CA GLY A 237 18.77 8.24 1.46
C GLY A 237 18.21 8.35 2.89
N LEU A 238 17.75 7.24 3.47
CA LEU A 238 17.36 7.20 4.87
C LEU A 238 18.58 7.44 5.78
N PRO A 239 18.44 8.21 6.87
CA PRO A 239 19.50 8.33 7.85
C PRO A 239 19.84 6.94 8.38
N SER A 240 21.14 6.59 8.40
CA SER A 240 21.60 5.35 9.02
C SER A 240 21.08 5.33 10.45
N SER A 241 20.31 4.30 10.82
CA SER A 241 19.92 4.10 12.21
C SER A 241 21.18 3.87 13.03
N GLY A 242 21.73 4.94 13.61
CA GLY A 242 22.80 4.84 14.58
C GLY A 242 22.28 3.99 15.74
N GLY A 243 22.89 2.80 15.90
CA GLY A 243 22.63 1.93 17.05
C GLY A 243 23.17 2.51 18.34
#